data_AF-A0A1Z5SI58-F1
#
_entry.id   AF-A0A1Z5SI58-F1
#
_cell.length_a   1.000
_cell.length_b   1.000
_cell.length_c   1.000
_cell.angle_alpha   90.00
_cell.angle_beta   90.00
_cell.angle_gamma   90.00
#
_symmetry.space_group_name_H-M   'P 1'
#
loop_
_entity.id
_entity.type
_entity.pdbx_description
1 polymer ?
#
loop_
_entity_poly.entity_id
_entity_poly.type
_entity_poly.pdbx_seq_one_letter_code
_entity_poly.pdbx_strand_id
1 'polypeptide(L)'
;MAVIPHRFIDRLNPQPSIGVLNTLIIGTFNPGLPIDETLTDQERLLFQGIRATDKFRRFNEVRNFYDRPQNRFWKIMDVINSPEYYLQNPYNTQNPKGLKYYRGFDRNNVFQCQQQFCADKGLFITDIVRKINTSNFDIIYNNFADSVIDRLVSEWNTEHIIDTITQFGPAQVIINFGTNGAIPRISEQVNLMKQQFPNIITHALSTSGAAGNTYQDLVADWGRFFN
;
A
#
# COMPACT_ATOMS: atom_id res chain seq x y z
N MET A 1 -18.64 13.53 -11.86
CA MET A 1 -18.04 12.25 -11.44
C MET A 1 -16.78 12.62 -10.70
N ALA A 2 -16.77 12.39 -9.41
CA ALA A 2 -15.67 12.77 -8.54
C ALA A 2 -14.35 12.12 -8.96
N VAL A 3 -13.29 12.91 -8.91
CA VAL A 3 -11.92 12.46 -9.13
C VAL A 3 -11.26 12.28 -7.77
N ILE A 4 -10.71 11.10 -7.51
CA ILE A 4 -10.01 10.78 -6.26
C ILE A 4 -8.56 10.41 -6.60
N PRO A 5 -7.57 11.27 -6.31
CA PRO A 5 -6.17 10.95 -6.48
C PRO A 5 -5.67 9.98 -5.41
N HIS A 6 -4.51 9.40 -5.65
CA HIS A 6 -3.74 8.68 -4.65
C HIS A 6 -3.34 9.64 -3.52
N ARG A 7 -3.49 9.20 -2.26
CA ARG A 7 -3.16 9.99 -1.06
C ARG A 7 -1.71 10.46 -1.03
N PHE A 8 -0.82 9.61 -1.53
CA PHE A 8 0.61 9.83 -1.53
C PHE A 8 1.14 9.96 -2.96
N ILE A 9 0.43 10.72 -3.79
CA ILE A 9 0.74 10.87 -5.22
C ILE A 9 2.21 11.25 -5.45
N ASP A 10 2.76 12.15 -4.62
CA ASP A 10 4.15 12.62 -4.71
C ASP A 10 5.20 11.56 -4.28
N ARG A 11 4.74 10.44 -3.71
CA ARG A 11 5.59 9.33 -3.25
C ARG A 11 5.39 8.05 -4.05
N LEU A 12 4.65 8.11 -5.15
CA LEU A 12 4.52 6.97 -6.08
C LEU A 12 5.80 6.71 -6.88
N ASN A 13 6.71 7.68 -6.92
CA ASN A 13 8.01 7.59 -7.56
C ASN A 13 9.12 7.74 -6.52
N PRO A 14 10.25 7.02 -6.67
CA PRO A 14 11.38 7.17 -5.77
C PRO A 14 11.97 8.58 -5.92
N GLN A 15 12.41 9.16 -4.80
CA GLN A 15 13.18 10.38 -4.84
C GLN A 15 14.60 10.08 -5.36
N PRO A 16 15.27 11.01 -6.06
CA PRO A 16 16.63 10.80 -6.56
C PRO A 16 17.65 10.44 -5.47
N SER A 17 17.34 10.76 -4.20
CA SER A 17 18.16 10.44 -3.04
C SER A 17 18.09 8.98 -2.57
N ILE A 18 17.31 8.12 -3.24
CA ILE A 18 17.30 6.68 -2.92
C ILE A 18 18.67 6.10 -3.36
N GLY A 19 19.56 5.87 -2.40
CA GLY A 19 20.95 5.50 -2.70
C GLY A 19 21.05 4.13 -3.37
N VAL A 20 20.25 3.16 -2.90
CA VAL A 20 20.14 1.81 -3.48
C VAL A 20 18.68 1.37 -3.38
N LEU A 21 18.12 0.90 -4.50
CA LEU A 21 16.84 0.21 -4.54
C LEU A 21 17.08 -1.28 -4.81
N ASN A 22 16.91 -2.10 -3.78
CA ASN A 22 17.01 -3.55 -3.89
C ASN A 22 15.63 -4.19 -4.17
N THR A 23 14.56 -3.67 -3.57
CA THR A 23 13.23 -4.27 -3.63
C THR A 23 12.17 -3.21 -3.85
N LEU A 24 11.35 -3.42 -4.88
CA LEU A 24 10.16 -2.62 -5.16
C LEU A 24 8.90 -3.37 -4.72
N ILE A 25 8.06 -2.76 -3.88
CA ILE A 25 6.78 -3.34 -3.46
C ILE A 25 5.65 -2.53 -4.11
N ILE A 26 4.73 -3.21 -4.79
CA ILE A 26 3.62 -2.61 -5.51
C ILE A 26 2.30 -3.02 -4.85
N GLY A 27 1.55 -2.03 -4.36
CA GLY A 27 0.17 -2.18 -3.89
C GLY A 27 -0.85 -1.72 -4.92
N THR A 28 -2.12 -1.72 -4.52
CA THR A 28 -3.21 -1.36 -5.42
C THR A 28 -3.44 0.15 -5.47
N PHE A 29 -3.98 0.70 -4.38
CA PHE A 29 -4.42 2.09 -4.31
C PHE A 29 -4.71 2.54 -2.87
N ASN A 30 -4.19 3.70 -2.49
CA ASN A 30 -4.57 4.40 -1.26
C ASN A 30 -5.29 5.72 -1.60
N PRO A 31 -6.63 5.78 -1.58
CA PRO A 31 -7.36 7.00 -1.95
C PRO A 31 -7.07 8.16 -0.99
N GLY A 32 -6.83 9.32 -1.60
CA GLY A 32 -6.77 10.63 -0.96
C GLY A 32 -8.16 11.23 -0.75
N LEU A 33 -8.22 12.56 -0.65
CA LEU A 33 -9.48 13.30 -0.66
C LEU A 33 -9.94 13.48 -2.11
N PRO A 34 -11.25 13.49 -2.41
CA PRO A 34 -11.72 13.88 -3.72
C PRO A 34 -11.31 15.32 -4.05
N ILE A 35 -11.14 15.61 -5.33
CA ILE A 35 -10.87 16.97 -5.83
C ILE A 35 -12.16 17.78 -5.74
N ASP A 36 -12.19 18.81 -4.88
CA ASP A 36 -13.40 19.57 -4.56
C ASP A 36 -14.06 20.20 -5.80
N GLU A 37 -13.27 20.61 -6.79
CA GLU A 37 -13.74 21.21 -8.05
C GLU A 37 -14.45 20.21 -8.96
N THR A 38 -14.27 18.90 -8.73
CA THR A 38 -14.89 17.82 -9.52
C THR A 38 -16.18 17.30 -8.91
N LEU A 39 -16.55 17.81 -7.72
CA LEU A 39 -17.72 17.37 -6.97
C LEU A 39 -18.96 18.18 -7.35
N THR A 40 -20.05 17.48 -7.63
CA THR A 40 -21.40 18.04 -7.57
C THR A 40 -21.78 18.39 -6.13
N ASP A 41 -22.81 19.21 -5.93
CA ASP A 41 -23.32 19.55 -4.58
C ASP A 41 -23.75 18.31 -3.80
N GLN A 42 -24.39 17.35 -4.47
CA GLN A 42 -24.79 16.08 -3.85
C GLN A 42 -23.56 15.26 -3.43
N GLU A 43 -22.56 15.14 -4.29
CA GLU A 43 -21.32 14.43 -3.98
C GLU A 43 -20.57 15.09 -2.81
N ARG A 44 -20.55 16.42 -2.76
CA ARG A 44 -19.94 17.20 -1.68
C ARG A 44 -20.62 16.93 -0.34
N LEU A 45 -21.95 16.93 -0.30
CA LEU A 45 -22.72 16.61 0.91
C LEU A 45 -22.47 15.18 1.40
N LEU A 46 -22.46 14.20 0.48
CA LEU A 46 -22.15 12.81 0.81
C LEU A 46 -20.75 12.68 1.39
N PHE A 47 -19.75 13.29 0.75
CA PHE A 47 -18.38 13.22 1.23
C PHE A 47 -18.18 13.92 2.57
N GLN A 48 -18.88 15.03 2.85
CA GLN A 48 -18.86 15.66 4.17
C GLN A 48 -19.35 14.72 5.27
N GLY A 49 -20.42 13.95 5.00
CA GLY A 49 -20.91 12.91 5.91
C GLY A 49 -19.84 11.85 6.20
N ILE A 50 -19.18 11.33 5.16
CA ILE A 50 -18.08 10.36 5.29
C ILE A 50 -16.91 10.94 6.08
N ARG A 51 -16.50 12.17 5.77
CA ARG A 51 -15.36 12.86 6.38
C ARG A 51 -15.55 13.07 7.88
N ALA A 52 -16.79 13.26 8.33
CA ALA A 52 -17.13 13.40 9.73
C ALA A 52 -17.05 12.09 10.54
N THR A 53 -16.92 10.92 9.88
CA THR A 53 -16.87 9.64 10.58
C THR A 53 -15.52 9.37 11.25
N ASP A 54 -15.57 8.74 12.43
CA ASP A 54 -14.38 8.25 13.13
C ASP A 54 -13.54 7.28 12.31
N LYS A 55 -14.21 6.44 11.52
CA LYS A 55 -13.56 5.48 10.62
C LYS A 55 -12.73 6.21 9.57
N PHE A 56 -13.31 7.19 8.89
CA PHE A 56 -12.60 7.98 7.90
C PHE A 56 -11.40 8.68 8.52
N ARG A 57 -11.57 9.36 9.66
CA ARG A 57 -10.47 10.04 10.37
C ARG A 57 -9.30 9.08 10.66
N ARG A 58 -9.56 7.93 11.29
CA ARG A 58 -8.52 6.93 11.60
C ARG A 58 -7.79 6.39 10.38
N PHE A 59 -8.52 6.21 9.27
CA PHE A 59 -7.94 5.71 8.02
C PHE A 59 -7.21 6.81 7.25
N ASN A 60 -7.49 8.08 7.56
CA ASN A 60 -6.88 9.23 6.91
C ASN A 60 -5.68 9.83 7.65
N GLU A 61 -5.52 9.56 8.94
CA GLU A 61 -4.38 9.98 9.76
C GLU A 61 -3.07 9.21 9.48
N VAL A 62 -3.07 8.34 8.45
CA VAL A 62 -1.91 7.53 8.08
C VAL A 62 -0.83 8.35 7.38
N ARG A 63 0.44 8.15 7.77
CA ARG A 63 1.59 8.88 7.19
C ARG A 63 2.35 8.10 6.12
N ASN A 64 2.09 6.81 5.97
CA ASN A 64 2.81 5.95 5.03
C ASN A 64 1.91 4.95 4.30
N PHE A 65 2.42 4.37 3.22
CA PHE A 65 1.79 3.24 2.52
C PHE A 65 1.51 2.11 3.53
N TYR A 66 0.38 1.43 3.38
CA TYR A 66 -0.02 0.31 4.26
C TYR A 66 -0.12 0.59 5.77
N ASP A 67 -0.01 1.84 6.25
CA ASP A 67 -0.09 2.18 7.69
C ASP A 67 -1.54 2.21 8.24
N ARG A 68 -2.48 1.62 7.52
CA ARG A 68 -3.89 1.54 7.93
C ARG A 68 -4.07 0.48 9.04
N PRO A 69 -5.02 0.65 9.98
CA PRO A 69 -5.20 -0.29 11.10
C PRO A 69 -5.35 -1.76 10.68
N GLN A 70 -6.13 -2.01 9.64
CA GLN A 70 -6.45 -3.34 9.10
C GLN A 70 -5.36 -3.93 8.19
N ASN A 71 -4.41 -3.12 7.72
CA ASN A 71 -3.32 -3.62 6.89
C ASN A 71 -2.18 -4.09 7.79
N ARG A 72 -1.70 -5.31 7.55
CA ARG A 72 -0.74 -5.99 8.41
C ARG A 72 0.70 -5.82 7.94
N PHE A 73 0.94 -5.20 6.79
CA PHE A 73 2.26 -5.06 6.19
C PHE A 73 3.34 -4.64 7.19
N TRP A 74 3.16 -3.49 7.86
CA TRP A 74 4.15 -3.01 8.83
C TRP A 74 4.31 -3.90 10.04
N LYS A 75 3.29 -4.68 10.38
CA LYS A 75 3.42 -5.68 11.44
C LYS A 75 4.28 -6.86 10.99
N ILE A 76 4.10 -7.31 9.76
CA ILE A 76 4.95 -8.37 9.17
C ILE A 76 6.39 -7.89 9.05
N MET A 77 6.60 -6.66 8.56
CA MET A 77 7.94 -6.06 8.50
C MET A 77 8.56 -5.92 9.88
N ASP A 78 7.78 -5.55 10.90
CA ASP A 78 8.24 -5.46 12.29
C ASP A 78 8.68 -6.83 12.83
N VAL A 79 7.93 -7.90 12.51
CA VAL A 79 8.31 -9.28 12.89
C VAL A 79 9.61 -9.70 12.21
N ILE A 80 9.76 -9.45 10.91
CA ILE A 80 10.98 -9.76 10.15
C ILE A 80 12.17 -8.94 10.67
N ASN A 81 11.95 -7.67 11.03
CA ASN A 81 13.01 -6.78 11.48
C ASN A 81 13.44 -7.03 12.94
N SER A 82 12.57 -7.58 13.78
CA SER A 82 12.81 -7.73 15.22
C SER A 82 12.61 -9.18 15.69
N PRO A 83 13.28 -10.19 15.09
CA PRO A 83 13.01 -11.60 15.36
C PRO A 83 13.17 -11.94 16.85
N GLU A 84 14.18 -11.40 17.52
CA GLU A 84 14.45 -11.62 18.95
C GLU A 84 13.27 -11.24 19.85
N TYR A 85 12.56 -10.15 19.52
CA TYR A 85 11.37 -9.74 20.27
C TYR A 85 10.25 -10.77 20.14
N TYR A 86 10.06 -11.33 18.94
CA TYR A 86 8.97 -12.27 18.63
C TYR A 86 9.30 -13.73 18.94
N LEU A 87 10.55 -14.06 19.26
CA LEU A 87 10.90 -15.34 19.90
C LEU A 87 10.28 -15.45 21.31
N GLN A 88 10.05 -14.32 21.98
CA GLN A 88 9.56 -14.26 23.36
C GLN A 88 8.11 -13.75 23.47
N ASN A 89 7.54 -13.23 22.37
CA ASN A 89 6.24 -12.57 22.37
C ASN A 89 5.37 -13.06 21.20
N PRO A 90 4.07 -13.33 21.40
CA PRO A 90 3.15 -13.64 20.31
C PRO A 90 3.08 -12.52 19.25
N TYR A 91 2.83 -12.87 17.99
CA TYR A 91 2.73 -11.90 16.89
C TYR A 91 1.63 -10.84 17.05
N ASN A 92 0.62 -11.05 17.89
CA ASN A 92 -0.40 -10.02 18.15
C ASN A 92 0.03 -8.96 19.19
N THR A 93 1.18 -9.13 19.85
CA THR A 93 1.72 -8.19 20.83
C THR A 93 2.19 -6.89 20.17
N GLN A 94 2.01 -5.74 20.83
CA GLN A 94 2.45 -4.45 20.30
C GLN A 94 3.93 -4.22 20.61
N ASN A 95 4.77 -4.09 19.59
CA ASN A 95 6.17 -3.70 19.76
C ASN A 95 6.28 -2.17 19.82
N PRO A 96 6.59 -1.56 20.98
CA PRO A 96 6.66 -0.10 21.13
C PRO A 96 7.80 0.55 20.34
N LYS A 97 8.80 -0.24 19.92
CA LYS A 97 9.92 0.20 19.08
C LYS A 97 9.82 -0.35 17.66
N GLY A 98 8.69 -0.96 17.32
CA GLY A 98 8.47 -1.62 16.04
C GLY A 98 8.03 -0.69 14.92
N LEU A 99 7.76 -1.28 13.75
CA LEU A 99 7.38 -0.54 12.55
C LEU A 99 5.86 -0.31 12.42
N LYS A 100 5.03 -1.05 13.17
CA LYS A 100 3.58 -0.91 13.14
C LYS A 100 3.11 0.18 14.09
N TYR A 101 2.35 1.14 13.59
CA TYR A 101 1.67 2.10 14.45
C TYR A 101 0.52 1.45 15.24
N TYR A 102 0.48 1.75 16.54
CA TYR A 102 -0.64 1.46 17.43
C TYR A 102 -1.15 2.75 18.08
N ARG A 103 -2.45 2.80 18.42
CA ARG A 103 -3.06 3.99 19.04
C ARG A 103 -2.34 4.29 20.36
N GLY A 104 -1.92 5.55 20.52
CA GLY A 104 -1.17 6.01 21.70
C GLY A 104 0.34 6.09 21.49
N PHE A 105 0.85 5.60 20.35
CA PHE A 105 2.26 5.75 20.00
C PHE A 105 2.50 7.09 19.28
N ASP A 106 3.74 7.58 19.30
CA ASP A 106 4.12 8.74 18.50
C ASP A 106 4.17 8.37 17.02
N ARG A 107 3.23 8.93 16.25
CA ARG A 107 3.11 8.70 14.80
C ARG A 107 4.34 9.17 14.02
N ASN A 108 4.97 10.28 14.43
CA ASN A 108 6.13 10.83 13.73
C ASN A 108 7.33 9.90 13.91
N ASN A 109 7.55 9.43 15.13
CA ASN A 109 8.61 8.49 15.44
C ASN A 109 8.41 7.17 14.66
N VAL A 110 7.20 6.59 14.68
CA VAL A 110 6.92 5.36 13.90
C VAL A 110 7.15 5.58 12.41
N PHE A 111 6.72 6.73 11.86
CA PHE A 111 6.93 7.04 10.46
C PHE A 111 8.42 7.16 10.11
N GLN A 112 9.24 7.79 10.97
CA GLN A 112 10.69 7.84 10.80
C GLN A 112 11.33 6.45 10.84
N CYS A 113 10.92 5.59 11.78
CA CYS A 113 11.39 4.20 11.83
C CYS A 113 11.06 3.42 10.55
N GLN A 114 9.86 3.61 9.99
CA GLN A 114 9.47 3.01 8.72
C GLN A 114 10.34 3.52 7.55
N GLN A 115 10.62 4.82 7.49
CA GLN A 115 11.50 5.41 6.48
C GLN A 115 12.92 4.87 6.59
N GLN A 116 13.46 4.79 7.81
CA GLN A 116 14.79 4.24 8.06
C GLN A 116 14.86 2.76 7.67
N PHE A 117 13.87 1.96 8.06
CA PHE A 117 13.77 0.56 7.65
C PHE A 117 13.77 0.42 6.12
N CYS A 118 12.99 1.25 5.42
CA CYS A 118 12.99 1.24 3.97
C CYS A 118 14.36 1.60 3.39
N ALA A 119 15.04 2.62 3.92
CA ALA A 119 16.38 2.98 3.48
C ALA A 119 17.40 1.86 3.71
N ASP A 120 17.43 1.28 4.91
CA ASP A 120 18.38 0.23 5.31
C ASP A 120 18.21 -1.05 4.48
N LYS A 121 16.97 -1.37 4.09
CA LYS A 121 16.64 -2.55 3.29
C LYS A 121 16.61 -2.28 1.78
N GLY A 122 16.89 -1.05 1.35
CA GLY A 122 16.76 -0.64 -0.06
C GLY A 122 15.36 -0.89 -0.60
N LEU A 123 14.33 -0.53 0.16
CA LEU A 123 12.92 -0.72 -0.18
C LEU A 123 12.31 0.55 -0.74
N PHE A 124 11.59 0.40 -1.84
CA PHE A 124 10.63 1.40 -2.31
C PHE A 124 9.24 0.80 -2.38
N ILE A 125 8.24 1.54 -1.89
CA ILE A 125 6.84 1.13 -1.87
C ILE A 125 6.06 2.10 -2.75
N THR A 126 5.29 1.55 -3.69
CA THR A 126 4.41 2.30 -4.59
C THR A 126 3.08 1.57 -4.76
N ASP A 127 2.15 2.20 -5.47
CA ASP A 127 0.84 1.63 -5.83
C ASP A 127 0.64 1.71 -7.36
N ILE A 128 -0.08 0.75 -7.93
CA ILE A 128 -0.30 0.63 -9.38
C ILE A 128 -1.35 1.61 -9.92
N VAL A 129 -2.18 2.20 -9.04
CA VAL A 129 -3.21 3.18 -9.40
C VAL A 129 -2.82 4.56 -8.87
N ARG A 130 -2.84 5.58 -9.74
CA ARG A 130 -2.57 6.99 -9.38
C ARG A 130 -3.85 7.74 -9.04
N LYS A 131 -4.96 7.39 -9.69
CA LYS A 131 -6.22 8.14 -9.61
C LYS A 131 -7.38 7.26 -10.03
N ILE A 132 -8.55 7.49 -9.46
CA ILE A 132 -9.81 6.87 -9.87
C ILE A 132 -10.88 7.94 -10.09
N ASN A 133 -11.86 7.64 -10.95
CA ASN A 133 -13.09 8.41 -11.07
C ASN A 133 -14.27 7.56 -10.56
N THR A 134 -15.11 8.14 -9.71
CA THR A 134 -16.27 7.44 -9.13
C THR A 134 -17.40 8.42 -8.80
N SER A 135 -18.63 7.92 -8.74
CA SER A 135 -19.76 8.61 -8.12
C SER A 135 -20.17 8.00 -6.77
N ASN A 136 -19.49 6.92 -6.33
CA ASN A 136 -19.84 6.17 -5.14
C ASN A 136 -18.69 6.19 -4.12
N PHE A 137 -18.74 7.13 -3.19
CA PHE A 137 -17.71 7.29 -2.15
C PHE A 137 -17.75 6.22 -1.08
N ASP A 138 -18.92 5.70 -0.75
CA ASP A 138 -19.08 4.73 0.34
C ASP A 138 -18.33 3.44 0.04
N ILE A 139 -18.38 2.97 -1.20
CA ILE A 139 -17.66 1.77 -1.61
C ILE A 139 -16.14 2.01 -1.54
N ILE A 140 -15.68 3.22 -1.89
CA ILE A 140 -14.26 3.58 -1.78
C ILE A 140 -13.86 3.59 -0.31
N TYR A 141 -14.46 4.45 0.51
CA TYR A 141 -13.95 4.74 1.85
C TYR A 141 -14.25 3.68 2.92
N ASN A 142 -15.12 2.70 2.63
CA ASN A 142 -15.43 1.65 3.59
C ASN A 142 -14.45 0.48 3.57
N ASN A 143 -14.21 -0.13 2.40
CA ASN A 143 -13.55 -1.43 2.33
C ASN A 143 -12.36 -1.48 1.34
N PHE A 144 -12.28 -0.54 0.38
CA PHE A 144 -11.15 -0.44 -0.56
C PHE A 144 -10.78 -1.76 -1.23
N ALA A 145 -11.77 -2.57 -1.61
CA ALA A 145 -11.51 -3.86 -2.24
C ALA A 145 -10.91 -3.65 -3.63
N ASP A 146 -9.87 -4.41 -3.98
CA ASP A 146 -9.20 -4.29 -5.29
C ASP A 146 -10.19 -4.50 -6.45
N SER A 147 -11.19 -5.39 -6.28
CA SER A 147 -12.26 -5.65 -7.24
C SER A 147 -13.20 -4.46 -7.48
N VAL A 148 -13.28 -3.51 -6.54
CA VAL A 148 -13.98 -2.25 -6.74
C VAL A 148 -13.11 -1.33 -7.59
N ILE A 149 -11.83 -1.18 -7.22
CA ILE A 149 -10.89 -0.28 -7.92
C ILE A 149 -10.74 -0.69 -9.38
N ASP A 150 -10.66 -2.00 -9.65
CA ASP A 150 -10.55 -2.55 -11.01
C ASP A 150 -11.71 -2.12 -11.93
N ARG A 151 -12.93 -1.97 -11.39
CA ARG A 151 -14.13 -1.61 -12.15
C ARG A 151 -14.25 -0.11 -12.43
N LEU A 152 -13.42 0.73 -11.82
CA LEU A 152 -13.49 2.18 -11.96
C LEU A 152 -12.65 2.67 -13.14
N VAL A 153 -12.95 3.86 -13.64
CA VAL A 153 -12.04 4.53 -14.57
C VAL A 153 -10.81 4.96 -13.77
N SER A 154 -9.64 4.47 -14.16
CA SER A 154 -8.41 4.57 -13.39
C SER A 154 -7.28 5.13 -14.24
N GLU A 155 -6.46 5.98 -13.63
CA GLU A 155 -5.16 6.36 -14.15
C GLU A 155 -4.11 5.45 -13.53
N TRP A 156 -3.34 4.76 -14.37
CA TRP A 156 -2.36 3.77 -13.95
C TRP A 156 -0.99 4.41 -13.67
N ASN A 157 -0.23 3.82 -12.76
CA ASN A 157 1.16 4.18 -12.47
C ASN A 157 2.17 3.28 -13.20
N THR A 158 1.70 2.41 -14.09
CA THR A 158 2.49 1.34 -14.72
C THR A 158 3.74 1.86 -15.43
N GLU A 159 3.62 2.95 -16.21
CA GLU A 159 4.74 3.54 -16.94
C GLU A 159 5.84 4.03 -15.98
N HIS A 160 5.49 4.79 -14.95
CA HIS A 160 6.49 5.25 -13.97
C HIS A 160 7.12 4.10 -13.17
N ILE A 161 6.37 3.02 -12.93
CA ILE A 161 6.91 1.82 -12.29
C ILE A 161 7.94 1.15 -13.21
N ILE A 162 7.64 1.04 -14.51
CA ILE A 162 8.58 0.53 -15.51
C ILE A 162 9.84 1.41 -15.57
N ASP A 163 9.69 2.73 -15.57
CA ASP A 163 10.82 3.67 -15.53
C ASP A 163 11.66 3.47 -14.26
N THR A 164 11.01 3.29 -13.12
CA THR A 164 11.68 3.01 -11.84
C THR A 164 12.48 1.71 -11.90
N ILE A 165 11.90 0.63 -12.45
CA ILE A 165 12.60 -0.65 -12.60
C ILE A 165 13.80 -0.50 -13.53
N THR A 166 13.62 0.24 -14.64
CA THR A 166 14.66 0.45 -15.65
C THR A 166 15.81 1.29 -15.11
N GLN A 167 15.51 2.36 -14.40
CA GLN A 167 16.50 3.31 -13.87
C GLN A 167 17.30 2.71 -12.71
N PHE A 168 16.63 2.02 -11.79
CA PHE A 168 17.25 1.59 -10.53
C PHE A 168 17.63 0.11 -10.49
N GLY A 169 17.09 -0.71 -11.40
CA GLY A 169 17.42 -2.13 -11.51
C GLY A 169 17.24 -2.93 -10.21
N PRO A 170 16.07 -2.88 -9.54
CA PRO A 170 15.86 -3.64 -8.31
C PRO A 170 16.08 -5.14 -8.55
N ALA A 171 16.66 -5.82 -7.56
CA ALA A 171 16.82 -7.27 -7.60
C ALA A 171 15.48 -8.01 -7.67
N GLN A 172 14.43 -7.43 -7.08
CA GLN A 172 13.08 -7.99 -7.09
C GLN A 172 11.98 -6.93 -7.04
N VAL A 173 10.82 -7.31 -7.56
CA VAL A 173 9.56 -6.56 -7.52
C VAL A 173 8.48 -7.47 -6.93
N ILE A 174 7.78 -7.00 -5.90
CA ILE A 174 6.80 -7.78 -5.14
C ILE A 174 5.42 -7.15 -5.32
N ILE A 175 4.46 -7.92 -5.82
CA ILE A 175 3.05 -7.53 -5.90
C ILE A 175 2.31 -7.93 -4.61
N ASN A 176 1.72 -6.96 -3.90
CA ASN A 176 1.05 -7.12 -2.60
C ASN A 176 -0.49 -7.05 -2.69
N PHE A 177 -1.05 -7.61 -3.76
CA PHE A 177 -2.49 -7.80 -3.94
C PHE A 177 -2.74 -9.08 -4.73
N GLY A 178 -3.91 -9.69 -4.54
CA GLY A 178 -4.21 -10.98 -5.18
C GLY A 178 -4.57 -10.81 -6.64
N THR A 179 -3.96 -11.56 -7.55
CA THR A 179 -4.27 -11.54 -9.00
C THR A 179 -5.36 -12.54 -9.41
N ASN A 180 -6.36 -12.72 -8.56
CA ASN A 180 -7.47 -13.62 -8.88
C ASN A 180 -8.27 -12.99 -10.04
N GLY A 181 -9.02 -13.80 -10.80
CA GLY A 181 -9.82 -13.34 -11.96
C GLY A 181 -10.87 -12.25 -11.68
N ALA A 182 -10.96 -11.76 -10.45
CA ALA A 182 -11.81 -10.65 -10.02
C ALA A 182 -11.20 -9.25 -10.29
N ILE A 183 -9.93 -9.15 -10.69
CA ILE A 183 -9.25 -7.88 -11.00
C ILE A 183 -8.52 -7.89 -12.36
N PRO A 184 -9.22 -8.15 -13.48
CA PRO A 184 -8.59 -8.31 -14.80
C PRO A 184 -7.80 -7.10 -15.28
N ARG A 185 -8.24 -5.86 -15.02
CA ARG A 185 -7.58 -4.65 -15.54
C ARG A 185 -6.31 -4.32 -14.77
N ILE A 186 -6.32 -4.48 -13.44
CA ILE A 186 -5.11 -4.41 -12.61
C ILE A 186 -4.15 -5.52 -13.03
N SER A 187 -4.64 -6.74 -13.27
CA SER A 187 -3.80 -7.87 -13.70
C SER A 187 -3.14 -7.62 -15.05
N GLU A 188 -3.85 -6.98 -15.99
CA GLU A 188 -3.30 -6.54 -17.27
C GLU A 188 -2.12 -5.59 -17.07
N GLN A 189 -2.23 -4.62 -16.17
CA GLN A 189 -1.11 -3.71 -15.86
C GLN A 189 0.12 -4.46 -15.31
N VAL A 190 -0.10 -5.47 -14.44
CA VAL A 190 0.98 -6.33 -13.96
C VAL A 190 1.61 -7.14 -15.10
N ASN A 191 0.80 -7.62 -16.04
CA ASN A 191 1.29 -8.39 -17.19
C ASN A 191 2.15 -7.53 -18.14
N LEU A 192 1.79 -6.25 -18.34
CA LEU A 192 2.64 -5.32 -19.11
C LEU A 192 4.03 -5.19 -18.50
N MET A 193 4.13 -5.08 -17.17
CA MET A 193 5.43 -5.06 -16.48
C MET A 193 6.16 -6.40 -16.61
N LYS A 194 5.46 -7.53 -16.48
CA LYS A 194 6.05 -8.87 -16.62
C LYS A 194 6.56 -9.20 -18.01
N GLN A 195 5.95 -8.65 -19.06
CA GLN A 195 6.44 -8.82 -20.43
C GLN A 195 7.84 -8.22 -20.60
N GLN A 196 8.15 -7.16 -19.85
CA GLN A 196 9.46 -6.49 -19.89
C GLN A 196 10.44 -7.06 -18.86
N PHE A 197 9.94 -7.44 -17.67
CA PHE A 197 10.77 -7.88 -16.54
C PHE A 197 10.29 -9.21 -15.93
N PRO A 198 10.29 -10.31 -16.70
CA PRO A 198 9.62 -11.56 -16.30
C PRO A 198 10.24 -12.23 -15.05
N ASN A 199 11.53 -12.03 -14.80
CA ASN A 199 12.29 -12.80 -13.81
C ASN A 199 12.33 -12.16 -12.42
N ILE A 200 11.99 -10.88 -12.30
CA ILE A 200 12.10 -10.16 -11.03
C ILE A 200 10.73 -9.90 -10.37
N ILE A 201 9.63 -10.06 -11.10
CA ILE A 201 8.28 -9.77 -10.60
C ILE A 201 7.65 -11.02 -9.98
N THR A 202 7.45 -10.98 -8.68
CA THR A 202 6.83 -12.06 -7.89
C THR A 202 5.57 -11.58 -7.16
N HIS A 203 4.77 -12.54 -6.73
CA HIS A 203 3.56 -12.28 -5.92
C HIS A 203 3.82 -12.67 -4.48
N ALA A 204 3.34 -11.83 -3.57
CA ALA A 204 3.26 -12.12 -2.14
C ALA A 204 1.81 -12.23 -1.71
N LEU A 205 1.58 -12.93 -0.60
CA LEU A 205 0.29 -12.97 0.07
C LEU A 205 -0.10 -11.55 0.48
N SER A 206 -1.32 -11.14 0.10
CA SER A 206 -1.80 -9.80 0.43
C SER A 206 -1.87 -9.61 1.94
N THR A 207 -1.25 -8.52 2.38
CA THR A 207 -1.22 -8.09 3.78
C THR A 207 -2.50 -7.39 4.24
N SER A 208 -3.47 -7.21 3.33
CA SER A 208 -4.79 -6.68 3.66
C SER A 208 -5.53 -7.58 4.66
N GLY A 209 -6.22 -6.99 5.63
CA GLY A 209 -7.12 -7.73 6.53
C GLY A 209 -8.26 -8.41 5.77
N ALA A 210 -8.69 -7.86 4.63
CA ALA A 210 -9.75 -8.45 3.80
C ALA A 210 -9.31 -9.74 3.09
N ALA A 211 -8.01 -10.00 2.97
CA ALA A 211 -7.49 -11.20 2.33
C ALA A 211 -7.54 -12.44 3.25
N GLY A 212 -7.78 -12.27 4.56
CA GLY A 212 -7.98 -13.39 5.48
C GLY A 212 -6.76 -14.24 5.84
N ASN A 213 -5.58 -14.02 5.22
CA ASN A 213 -4.32 -14.73 5.54
C ASN A 213 -3.99 -14.66 7.03
N THR A 214 -3.35 -15.64 7.66
CA THR A 214 -2.92 -15.51 9.08
C THR A 214 -1.61 -14.72 9.22
N TYR A 215 -1.22 -14.32 10.44
CA TYR A 215 0.10 -13.72 10.64
C TYR A 215 1.23 -14.70 10.33
N GLN A 216 1.06 -15.98 10.65
CA GLN A 216 2.02 -17.04 10.40
C GLN A 216 2.26 -17.21 8.90
N ASP A 217 1.20 -17.29 8.10
CA ASP A 217 1.30 -17.42 6.64
C ASP A 217 2.00 -16.21 6.03
N LEU A 218 1.63 -15.00 6.49
CA LEU A 218 2.22 -13.76 6.01
C LEU A 218 3.70 -13.65 6.40
N VAL A 219 4.10 -14.01 7.63
CA VAL A 219 5.51 -13.98 8.04
C VAL A 219 6.34 -15.00 7.25
N ALA A 220 5.81 -16.21 7.03
CA ALA A 220 6.49 -17.22 6.24
C ALA A 220 6.67 -16.80 4.77
N ASP A 221 5.60 -16.30 4.13
CA ASP A 221 5.67 -15.86 2.74
C ASP A 221 6.52 -14.59 2.57
N TRP A 222 6.34 -13.57 3.42
CA TRP A 222 7.12 -12.34 3.29
C TRP A 222 8.57 -12.52 3.72
N GLY A 223 8.86 -13.39 4.70
CA GLY A 223 10.21 -13.63 5.19
C GLY A 223 11.18 -14.10 4.11
N ARG A 224 10.72 -14.85 3.10
CA ARG A 224 11.57 -15.34 1.99
C ARG A 224 12.14 -14.23 1.09
N PHE A 225 11.61 -13.01 1.18
CA PHE A 225 12.08 -11.87 0.39
C PHE A 225 13.14 -11.02 1.12
N PHE A 226 13.33 -11.25 2.42
CA PHE A 226 14.13 -10.39 3.31
C PHE A 226 15.20 -11.14 4.11
N ASN A 227 15.26 -12.47 3.97
CA ASN A 227 16.19 -13.37 4.64
C ASN A 227 17.15 -14.02 3.65
#